data_AF-A0A1W9V2T3-F1
#
_entry.id   AF-A0A1W9V2T3-F1
#
_cell.length_a   1.000
_cell.length_b   1.000
_cell.length_c   1.000
_cell.angle_alpha   90.00
_cell.angle_beta   90.00
_cell.angle_gamma   90.00
#
_symmetry.space_group_name_H-M   'P 1'
#
loop_
_entity.id
_entity.type
_entity.pdbx_description
1 polymer ?
#
loop_
_entity_poly.entity_id
_entity_poly.type
_entity_poly.pdbx_seq_one_letter_code
_entity_poly.pdbx_strand_id
1 'polypeptide(L)'
;RKREAGFEEVKAEYRAGFAEAASERAKLKEEMRTGFAEAKEERAELRRDVAQLKGITHEDFYFKKANAVFGRYLKNGQNATDWVADQLYEAQRTELISSNELTQVLASDLLWRGKLRTTGDEVVLVLEASWFIEAHDIERATKRADVLRRLSINAIPVAAGREWIEAMRQLAKSHCVVMTDNGKVNDESWQLALGA
;
A
#
# COMPACT_ATOMS: atom_id res chain seq x y z
N ARG A 1 -25.59 -52.68 55.15
CA ARG A 1 -24.66 -53.56 54.39
C ARG A 1 -25.03 -53.73 52.91
N LYS A 2 -25.97 -54.60 52.46
CA LYS A 2 -26.24 -54.77 51.01
C LYS A 2 -26.74 -53.52 50.26
N ARG A 3 -27.66 -52.73 50.86
CA ARG A 3 -28.13 -51.44 50.28
C ARG A 3 -27.07 -50.33 50.27
N GLU A 4 -26.13 -50.42 51.20
CA GLU A 4 -25.08 -49.43 51.42
C GLU A 4 -23.92 -49.63 50.43
N ALA A 5 -23.60 -50.90 50.14
CA ALA A 5 -22.67 -51.28 49.09
C ALA A 5 -23.18 -50.88 47.68
N GLY A 6 -24.46 -51.11 47.38
CA GLY A 6 -25.04 -50.71 46.09
C GLY A 6 -25.14 -49.19 45.89
N PHE A 7 -25.26 -48.42 46.97
CA PHE A 7 -25.24 -46.95 46.89
C PHE A 7 -23.84 -46.41 46.59
N GLU A 8 -22.80 -46.99 47.20
CA GLU A 8 -21.40 -46.59 46.93
C GLU A 8 -20.93 -47.02 45.54
N GLU A 9 -21.41 -48.16 45.02
CA GLU A 9 -21.14 -48.61 43.65
C GLU A 9 -21.71 -47.65 42.61
N VAL A 10 -23.00 -47.29 42.74
CA VAL A 10 -23.65 -46.30 41.86
C VAL A 10 -22.94 -44.95 41.93
N LYS A 11 -22.54 -44.51 43.13
CA LYS A 11 -21.82 -43.24 43.33
C LYS A 11 -20.43 -43.26 42.70
N ALA A 12 -19.76 -44.42 42.66
CA ALA A 12 -18.49 -44.60 41.98
C ALA A 12 -18.64 -44.53 40.45
N GLU A 13 -19.66 -45.19 39.88
CA GLU A 13 -19.98 -45.09 38.44
C GLU A 13 -20.29 -43.65 38.02
N TYR A 14 -21.12 -42.93 38.77
CA TYR A 14 -21.40 -41.52 38.48
C TYR A 14 -20.13 -40.66 38.52
N ARG A 15 -19.27 -40.86 39.53
CA ARG A 15 -17.99 -40.13 39.62
C ARG A 15 -17.08 -40.43 38.43
N ALA A 16 -17.02 -41.68 37.99
CA ALA A 16 -16.26 -42.07 36.81
C ALA A 16 -16.81 -41.40 35.55
N GLY A 17 -18.12 -41.45 35.31
CA GLY A 17 -18.76 -40.79 34.16
C GLY A 17 -18.59 -39.26 34.17
N PHE A 18 -18.65 -38.61 35.33
CA PHE A 18 -18.37 -37.17 35.43
C PHE A 18 -16.89 -36.84 35.15
N ALA A 19 -15.96 -37.69 35.59
CA ALA A 19 -14.53 -37.52 35.34
C ALA A 19 -14.20 -37.72 33.85
N GLU A 20 -14.79 -38.73 33.21
CA GLU A 20 -14.66 -38.98 31.78
C GLU A 20 -15.21 -37.81 30.96
N ALA A 21 -16.44 -37.38 31.24
CA ALA A 21 -17.03 -36.23 30.57
C ALA A 21 -16.25 -34.93 30.81
N ALA A 22 -15.60 -34.76 31.97
CA ALA A 22 -14.72 -33.62 32.23
C ALA A 22 -13.43 -33.70 31.40
N SER A 23 -12.85 -34.89 31.26
CA SER A 23 -11.69 -35.15 30.41
C SER A 23 -11.98 -34.89 28.93
N GLU A 24 -13.12 -35.38 28.42
CA GLU A 24 -13.56 -35.13 27.04
C GLU A 24 -13.82 -33.65 26.78
N ARG A 25 -14.49 -32.95 27.69
CA ARG A 25 -14.68 -31.49 27.59
C ARG A 25 -13.36 -30.72 27.62
N ALA A 26 -12.38 -31.17 28.41
CA ALA A 26 -11.06 -30.56 28.45
C ALA A 26 -10.32 -30.74 27.12
N LYS A 27 -10.36 -31.95 26.53
CA LYS A 27 -9.79 -32.23 25.21
C LYS A 27 -10.46 -31.40 24.12
N LEU A 28 -11.80 -31.38 24.06
CA LEU A 28 -12.55 -30.59 23.08
C LEU A 28 -12.24 -29.09 23.19
N LYS A 29 -12.12 -28.56 24.42
CA LYS A 29 -11.78 -27.15 24.63
C LYS A 29 -10.36 -26.83 24.16
N GLU A 30 -9.42 -27.75 24.35
CA GLU A 30 -8.06 -27.60 23.87
C GLU A 30 -8.00 -27.66 22.34
N GLU A 31 -8.65 -28.65 21.71
CA GLU A 31 -8.75 -28.76 20.25
C GLU A 31 -9.41 -27.52 19.64
N MET A 32 -10.51 -27.03 20.22
CA MET A 32 -11.13 -25.79 19.78
C MET A 32 -10.18 -24.60 19.91
N ARG A 33 -9.45 -24.48 21.02
CA ARG A 33 -8.49 -23.38 21.23
C ARG A 33 -7.38 -23.41 20.18
N THR A 34 -6.85 -24.59 19.88
CA THR A 34 -5.85 -24.78 18.82
C THR A 34 -6.43 -24.42 17.46
N GLY A 35 -7.60 -24.96 17.11
CA GLY A 35 -8.24 -24.64 15.82
C GLY A 35 -8.58 -23.15 15.67
N PHE A 36 -8.98 -22.46 16.74
CA PHE A 36 -9.18 -21.00 16.71
C PHE A 36 -7.87 -20.22 16.55
N ALA A 37 -6.77 -20.71 17.12
CA ALA A 37 -5.46 -20.08 16.96
C ALA A 37 -4.95 -20.23 15.52
N GLU A 38 -5.03 -21.43 14.97
CA GLU A 38 -4.66 -21.74 13.58
C GLU A 38 -5.50 -20.93 12.59
N ALA A 39 -6.83 -20.94 12.73
CA ALA A 39 -7.73 -20.16 11.87
C ALA A 39 -7.47 -18.64 11.95
N LYS A 40 -7.05 -18.13 13.12
CA LYS A 40 -6.67 -16.73 13.29
C LYS A 40 -5.37 -16.40 12.55
N GLU A 41 -4.41 -17.32 12.57
CA GLU A 41 -3.14 -17.19 11.87
C GLU A 41 -3.32 -17.23 10.36
N GLU A 42 -4.03 -18.25 9.83
CA GLU A 42 -4.38 -18.35 8.41
C GLU A 42 -5.12 -17.10 7.92
N ARG A 43 -6.07 -16.59 8.72
CA ARG A 43 -6.78 -15.35 8.38
C ARG A 43 -5.86 -14.13 8.35
N ALA A 44 -4.84 -14.07 9.22
CA ALA A 44 -3.87 -12.99 9.21
C ALA A 44 -2.97 -13.07 7.97
N GLU A 45 -2.56 -14.27 7.57
CA GLU A 45 -1.80 -14.53 6.35
C GLU A 45 -2.59 -14.15 5.09
N LEU A 46 -3.82 -14.66 4.94
CA LEU A 46 -4.71 -14.28 3.84
C LEU A 46 -4.93 -12.78 3.73
N ARG A 47 -5.02 -12.07 4.85
CA ARG A 47 -5.13 -10.60 4.85
C ARG A 47 -3.89 -9.92 4.29
N ARG A 48 -2.69 -10.44 4.58
CA ARG A 48 -1.42 -9.91 4.04
C ARG A 48 -1.34 -10.19 2.54
N ASP A 49 -1.67 -11.40 2.11
CA ASP A 49 -1.65 -11.77 0.69
C ASP A 49 -2.63 -10.92 -0.12
N VAL A 50 -3.85 -10.71 0.39
CA VAL A 50 -4.83 -9.82 -0.24
C VAL A 50 -4.34 -8.37 -0.28
N ALA A 51 -3.65 -7.89 0.76
CA ALA A 51 -3.05 -6.55 0.74
C ALA A 51 -1.97 -6.43 -0.34
N GLN A 52 -1.11 -7.43 -0.48
CA GLN A 52 -0.08 -7.47 -1.52
C GLN A 52 -0.68 -7.53 -2.92
N LEU A 53 -1.69 -8.38 -3.15
CA LEU A 53 -2.41 -8.46 -4.43
C LEU A 53 -3.09 -7.14 -4.80
N LYS A 54 -3.65 -6.43 -3.80
CA LYS A 54 -4.23 -5.10 -4.01
C LYS A 54 -3.18 -4.07 -4.42
N GLY A 55 -1.96 -4.13 -3.87
CA GLY A 55 -0.83 -3.29 -4.29
C GLY A 55 -0.49 -3.51 -5.76
N ILE A 56 -0.17 -4.76 -6.14
CA ILE A 56 0.21 -5.13 -7.52
C ILE A 56 -0.87 -4.72 -8.53
N THR A 57 -2.14 -4.98 -8.23
CA THR A 57 -3.25 -4.61 -9.13
C THR A 57 -3.44 -3.10 -9.24
N HIS A 58 -3.08 -2.34 -8.22
CA HIS A 58 -3.17 -0.88 -8.25
C HIS A 58 -2.04 -0.26 -9.06
N GLU A 59 -0.80 -0.73 -8.86
CA GLU A 59 0.36 -0.34 -9.66
C GLU A 59 0.12 -0.62 -11.15
N ASP A 60 -0.31 -1.85 -11.48
CA ASP A 60 -0.61 -2.27 -12.86
C ASP A 60 -1.76 -1.45 -13.48
N PHE A 61 -2.74 -1.05 -12.67
CA PHE A 61 -3.81 -0.15 -13.12
C PHE A 61 -3.24 1.19 -13.60
N TYR A 62 -2.39 1.86 -12.82
CA TYR A 62 -1.81 3.15 -13.23
C TYR A 62 -0.85 2.99 -14.40
N PHE A 63 -0.02 1.95 -14.42
CA PHE A 63 0.85 1.67 -15.56
C PHE A 63 0.06 1.53 -16.88
N LYS A 64 -1.06 0.80 -16.86
CA LYS A 64 -1.92 0.58 -18.04
C LYS A 64 -2.84 1.76 -18.37
N LYS A 65 -3.27 2.53 -17.37
CA LYS A 65 -4.30 3.57 -17.50
C LYS A 65 -3.80 4.99 -17.31
N ALA A 66 -2.49 5.23 -17.20
CA ALA A 66 -1.91 6.56 -17.03
C ALA A 66 -2.49 7.59 -18.01
N ASN A 67 -2.62 7.22 -19.30
CA ASN A 67 -3.25 8.08 -20.30
C ASN A 67 -4.72 8.41 -20.02
N ALA A 68 -5.50 7.45 -19.50
CA ALA A 68 -6.89 7.69 -19.14
C ALA A 68 -7.02 8.57 -17.88
N VAL A 69 -6.11 8.40 -16.92
CA VAL A 69 -6.09 9.17 -15.66
C VAL A 69 -5.62 10.61 -15.89
N PHE A 70 -4.47 10.77 -16.54
CA PHE A 70 -3.77 12.06 -16.68
C PHE A 70 -4.02 12.75 -18.03
N GLY A 71 -4.65 12.08 -18.99
CA GLY A 71 -4.85 12.62 -20.35
C GLY A 71 -5.69 13.90 -20.42
N ARG A 72 -6.50 14.19 -19.38
CA ARG A 72 -7.20 15.49 -19.23
C ARG A 72 -6.22 16.64 -18.99
N TYR A 73 -5.07 16.38 -18.38
CA TYR A 73 -4.08 17.37 -17.97
C TYR A 73 -2.83 17.39 -18.86
N LEU A 74 -2.46 16.22 -19.38
CA LEU A 74 -1.27 16.03 -20.21
C LEU A 74 -1.62 15.66 -21.66
N LYS A 75 -0.83 16.17 -22.60
CA LYS A 75 -0.74 15.70 -23.99
C LYS A 75 0.53 14.87 -24.17
N ASN A 76 0.51 13.92 -25.09
CA ASN A 76 1.64 13.04 -25.44
C ASN A 76 2.22 12.31 -24.21
N GLY A 77 1.34 11.73 -23.39
CA GLY A 77 1.75 10.96 -22.22
C GLY A 77 2.47 9.67 -22.62
N GLN A 78 3.62 9.41 -21.99
CA GLN A 78 4.40 8.19 -22.19
C GLN A 78 5.15 7.78 -20.91
N ASN A 79 5.47 6.50 -20.80
CA ASN A 79 6.36 6.02 -19.75
C ASN A 79 7.73 6.68 -19.91
N ALA A 80 8.31 7.13 -18.80
CA ALA A 80 9.55 7.89 -18.75
C ALA A 80 10.69 7.16 -18.03
N THR A 81 10.48 5.92 -17.60
CA THR A 81 11.43 5.18 -16.75
C THR A 81 12.81 5.11 -17.37
N ASP A 82 12.93 4.68 -18.63
CA ASP A 82 14.23 4.56 -19.31
C ASP A 82 14.91 5.93 -19.48
N TRP A 83 14.14 6.94 -19.91
CA TRP A 83 14.67 8.29 -20.08
C TRP A 83 15.15 8.89 -18.76
N VAL A 84 14.39 8.71 -17.67
CA VAL A 84 14.79 9.16 -16.33
C VAL A 84 16.02 8.39 -15.84
N ALA A 85 16.09 7.07 -16.08
CA ALA A 85 17.23 6.26 -15.70
C ALA A 85 18.53 6.78 -16.30
N ASP A 86 18.54 7.11 -17.59
CA ASP A 86 19.71 7.70 -18.25
C ASP A 86 20.16 9.00 -17.57
N GLN A 87 19.22 9.89 -17.21
CA GLN A 87 19.55 11.13 -16.51
C GLN A 87 20.12 10.87 -15.10
N LEU A 88 19.53 9.91 -14.37
CA LEU A 88 19.97 9.56 -13.02
C LEU A 88 21.35 8.92 -13.01
N TYR A 89 21.66 8.01 -13.94
CA TYR A 89 22.97 7.37 -14.03
C TYR A 89 24.07 8.39 -14.36
N GLU A 90 23.81 9.32 -15.27
CA GLU A 90 24.74 10.42 -15.55
C GLU A 90 24.91 11.33 -14.31
N ALA A 91 23.82 11.69 -13.64
CA ALA A 91 23.87 12.49 -12.43
C ALA A 91 24.67 11.80 -11.31
N GLN A 92 24.46 10.50 -11.11
CA GLN A 92 25.21 9.70 -10.13
C GLN A 92 26.69 9.63 -10.49
N ARG A 93 27.03 9.43 -11.78
CA ARG A 93 28.42 9.42 -12.28
C ARG A 93 29.13 10.75 -12.03
N THR A 94 28.39 11.86 -12.09
CA THR A 94 28.89 13.21 -11.78
C THR A 94 28.73 13.59 -10.30
N GLU A 95 28.36 12.63 -9.43
CA GLU A 95 28.17 12.81 -7.98
C GLU A 95 27.12 13.87 -7.59
N LEU A 96 26.22 14.25 -8.50
CA LEU A 96 25.11 15.16 -8.21
C LEU A 96 24.03 14.51 -7.34
N ILE A 97 23.94 13.18 -7.40
CA ILE A 97 23.05 12.36 -6.58
C ILE A 97 23.80 11.12 -6.09
N SER A 98 23.33 10.56 -4.99
CA SER A 98 23.82 9.30 -4.43
C SER A 98 23.22 8.08 -5.12
N SER A 99 23.88 6.92 -4.99
CA SER A 99 23.35 5.62 -5.45
C SER A 99 22.00 5.28 -4.82
N ASN A 100 21.77 5.70 -3.58
CA ASN A 100 20.49 5.48 -2.90
C ASN A 100 19.38 6.35 -3.51
N GLU A 101 19.64 7.63 -3.80
CA GLU A 101 18.66 8.49 -4.47
C GLU A 101 18.29 7.95 -5.86
N LEU A 102 19.27 7.50 -6.66
CA LEU A 102 19.01 6.83 -7.93
C LEU A 102 18.07 5.62 -7.74
N THR A 103 18.42 4.73 -6.82
CA THR A 103 17.65 3.52 -6.55
C THR A 103 16.22 3.85 -6.10
N GLN A 104 16.08 4.86 -5.24
CA GLN A 104 14.77 5.29 -4.76
C GLN A 104 13.90 5.88 -5.86
N VAL A 105 14.44 6.72 -6.74
CA VAL A 105 13.65 7.27 -7.85
C VAL A 105 13.23 6.18 -8.84
N LEU A 106 14.13 5.25 -9.18
CA LEU A 106 13.80 4.14 -10.07
C LEU A 106 12.80 3.14 -9.47
N ALA A 107 12.67 3.12 -8.15
CA ALA A 107 11.66 2.33 -7.44
C ALA A 107 10.27 3.00 -7.40
N SER A 108 10.04 4.09 -8.15
CA SER A 108 8.71 4.70 -8.30
C SER A 108 7.78 3.76 -9.05
N ASP A 109 6.52 3.66 -8.63
CA ASP A 109 5.55 2.77 -9.26
C ASP A 109 5.26 3.19 -10.70
N LEU A 110 5.30 4.51 -10.96
CA LEU A 110 5.24 5.04 -12.31
C LEU A 110 6.00 6.36 -12.46
N LEU A 111 6.82 6.41 -13.50
CA LEU A 111 7.39 7.65 -14.05
C LEU A 111 6.68 7.95 -15.38
N TRP A 112 5.93 9.05 -15.43
CA TRP A 112 5.10 9.37 -16.58
C TRP A 112 5.38 10.77 -17.12
N ARG A 113 5.91 10.85 -18.34
CA ARG A 113 6.26 12.11 -19.00
C ARG A 113 5.16 12.55 -19.93
N GLY A 114 4.92 13.86 -19.99
CA GLY A 114 4.02 14.46 -20.97
C GLY A 114 4.17 15.97 -20.98
N LYS A 115 3.34 16.64 -21.78
CA LYS A 115 3.28 18.10 -21.80
C LYS A 115 1.99 18.59 -21.17
N LEU A 116 2.06 19.59 -20.30
CA LEU A 116 0.88 20.25 -19.74
C LEU A 116 0.01 20.77 -20.89
N ARG A 117 -1.30 20.54 -20.82
CA ARG A 117 -2.23 21.07 -21.82
C ARG A 117 -2.42 22.57 -21.70
N THR A 118 -2.26 23.11 -20.51
CA THR A 118 -2.45 24.53 -20.18
C THR A 118 -1.30 25.40 -20.70
N THR A 119 -0.05 24.99 -20.47
CA THR A 119 1.14 25.80 -20.80
C THR A 119 1.96 25.20 -21.94
N GLY A 120 1.89 23.89 -22.15
CA GLY A 120 2.75 23.17 -23.09
C GLY A 120 4.07 22.69 -22.51
N ASP A 121 4.37 23.04 -21.25
CA ASP A 121 5.61 22.66 -20.57
C ASP A 121 5.70 21.15 -20.39
N GLU A 122 6.91 20.64 -20.53
CA GLU A 122 7.18 19.23 -20.30
C GLU A 122 7.32 18.93 -18.81
N VAL A 123 6.64 17.88 -18.35
CA VAL A 123 6.62 17.45 -16.95
C VAL A 123 6.79 15.94 -16.83
N VAL A 124 7.33 15.50 -15.69
CA VAL A 124 7.39 14.10 -15.28
C VAL A 124 6.58 13.91 -14.01
N LEU A 125 5.54 13.10 -14.07
CA LEU A 125 4.82 12.65 -12.88
C LEU A 125 5.62 11.54 -12.21
N VAL A 126 5.85 11.69 -10.90
CA VAL A 126 6.49 10.69 -10.04
C VAL A 126 5.43 10.12 -9.11
N LEU A 127 4.95 8.93 -9.42
CA LEU A 127 3.73 8.37 -8.82
C LEU A 127 4.03 7.21 -7.87
N GLU A 128 3.42 7.29 -6.68
CA GLU A 128 3.32 6.23 -5.69
C GLU A 128 1.86 5.78 -5.61
N ALA A 129 1.60 4.50 -5.83
CA ALA A 129 0.28 3.88 -5.78
C ALA A 129 0.16 3.01 -4.52
N SER A 130 -0.84 3.31 -3.70
CA SER A 130 -1.21 2.45 -2.59
C SER A 130 -2.73 2.37 -2.49
N TRP A 131 -3.26 1.25 -1.98
CA TRP A 131 -4.69 1.16 -1.73
C TRP A 131 -5.11 2.17 -0.65
N PHE A 132 -4.34 2.21 0.45
CA PHE A 132 -4.50 3.12 1.58
C PHE A 132 -3.32 4.07 1.60
N ILE A 133 -3.56 5.35 1.41
CA ILE A 133 -2.46 6.31 1.46
C ILE A 133 -2.01 6.52 2.90
N GLU A 134 -0.71 6.36 3.11
CA GLU A 134 0.00 6.65 4.34
C GLU A 134 0.99 7.81 4.14
N ALA A 135 1.52 8.35 5.23
CA ALA A 135 2.45 9.47 5.18
C ALA A 135 3.70 9.14 4.34
N HIS A 136 4.14 7.88 4.40
CA HIS A 136 5.32 7.43 3.67
C HIS A 136 5.10 7.45 2.15
N ASP A 137 3.89 7.23 1.63
CA ASP A 137 3.60 7.31 0.19
C ASP A 137 3.79 8.75 -0.32
N ILE A 138 3.30 9.73 0.46
CA ILE A 138 3.42 11.16 0.17
C ILE A 138 4.89 11.58 0.23
N GLU A 139 5.62 11.14 1.26
CA GLU A 139 7.05 11.41 1.41
C GLU A 139 7.88 10.79 0.28
N ARG A 140 7.60 9.54 -0.13
CA ARG A 140 8.30 8.89 -1.25
C ARG A 140 8.09 9.68 -2.53
N ALA A 141 6.84 10.00 -2.88
CA ALA A 141 6.54 10.77 -4.08
C ALA A 141 7.28 12.12 -4.08
N THR A 142 7.23 12.84 -2.96
CA THR A 142 7.87 14.16 -2.80
C THR A 142 9.39 14.06 -2.93
N LYS A 143 10.04 13.20 -2.13
CA LYS A 143 11.50 13.05 -2.13
C LYS A 143 12.03 12.61 -3.50
N ARG A 144 11.31 11.71 -4.18
CA ARG A 144 11.68 11.21 -5.52
C ARG A 144 11.53 12.30 -6.58
N ALA A 145 10.47 13.11 -6.51
CA ALA A 145 10.32 14.28 -7.38
C ALA A 145 11.41 15.34 -7.15
N ASP A 146 11.79 15.59 -5.90
CA ASP A 146 12.85 16.57 -5.56
C ASP A 146 14.22 16.18 -6.11
N VAL A 147 14.54 14.89 -6.15
CA VAL A 147 15.76 14.40 -6.82
C VAL A 147 15.74 14.76 -8.30
N LEU A 148 14.61 14.57 -9.00
CA LEU A 148 14.49 14.93 -10.42
C LEU A 148 14.55 16.45 -10.63
N ARG A 149 13.96 17.25 -9.74
CA ARG A 149 14.01 18.72 -9.81
C ARG A 149 15.43 19.25 -9.68
N ARG A 150 16.28 18.62 -8.85
CA ARG A 150 17.72 18.95 -8.78
C ARG A 150 18.46 18.73 -10.09
N LEU A 151 17.92 17.88 -10.97
CA LEU A 151 18.43 17.63 -12.33
C LEU A 151 17.75 18.52 -13.37
N SER A 152 17.07 19.59 -12.94
CA SER A 152 16.30 20.51 -13.81
C SER A 152 15.16 19.82 -14.57
N ILE A 153 14.69 18.68 -14.08
CA ILE A 153 13.49 18.01 -14.62
C ILE A 153 12.28 18.54 -13.87
N ASN A 154 11.29 19.05 -14.62
CA ASN A 154 10.05 19.51 -14.03
C ASN A 154 9.21 18.31 -13.54
N ALA A 155 9.46 17.89 -12.30
CA ALA A 155 8.82 16.73 -11.71
C ALA A 155 7.65 17.13 -10.79
N ILE A 156 6.55 16.40 -10.91
CA ILE A 156 5.35 16.58 -10.09
C ILE A 156 5.11 15.30 -9.29
N PRO A 157 5.14 15.36 -7.95
CA PRO A 157 4.85 14.21 -7.10
C PRO A 157 3.36 13.88 -7.15
N VAL A 158 3.04 12.60 -7.23
CA VAL A 158 1.67 12.08 -7.27
C VAL A 158 1.53 10.95 -6.26
N ALA A 159 0.52 11.04 -5.41
CA ALA A 159 0.09 9.93 -4.56
C ALA A 159 -1.25 9.42 -5.08
N ALA A 160 -1.31 8.13 -5.39
CA ALA A 160 -2.43 7.47 -6.00
C ALA A 160 -3.08 6.48 -5.04
N GLY A 161 -4.27 6.86 -4.56
CA GLY A 161 -5.00 6.16 -3.51
C GLY A 161 -6.39 5.75 -3.94
N ARG A 162 -6.92 4.70 -3.31
CA ARG A 162 -8.38 4.49 -3.23
C ARG A 162 -8.98 5.01 -1.95
N GLU A 163 -8.21 4.96 -0.86
CA GLU A 163 -8.68 5.38 0.45
C GLU A 163 -7.73 6.41 1.04
N TRP A 164 -8.32 7.53 1.45
CA TRP A 164 -7.63 8.69 2.00
C TRP A 164 -8.32 9.10 3.30
N ILE A 165 -7.55 9.25 4.37
CA ILE A 165 -7.99 9.97 5.56
C ILE A 165 -7.68 11.46 5.43
N GLU A 166 -8.44 12.31 6.12
CA GLU A 166 -8.31 13.77 6.01
C GLU A 166 -6.91 14.26 6.35
N ALA A 167 -6.27 13.69 7.38
CA ALA A 167 -4.90 14.03 7.75
C ALA A 167 -3.90 13.84 6.59
N MET A 168 -4.06 12.78 5.79
CA MET A 168 -3.19 12.52 4.64
C MET A 168 -3.51 13.44 3.46
N ARG A 169 -4.77 13.84 3.28
CA ARG A 169 -5.13 14.86 2.29
C ARG A 169 -4.48 16.21 2.61
N GLN A 170 -4.48 16.60 3.88
CA GLN A 170 -3.82 17.83 4.33
C GLN A 170 -2.30 17.75 4.18
N LEU A 171 -1.70 16.61 4.52
CA LEU A 171 -0.27 16.38 4.31
C LEU A 171 0.11 16.42 2.83
N ALA A 172 -0.66 15.78 1.94
CA ALA A 172 -0.42 15.85 0.51
C ALA A 172 -0.51 17.29 -0.02
N LYS A 173 -1.50 18.08 0.45
CA LYS A 173 -1.61 19.51 0.12
C LYS A 173 -0.39 20.30 0.61
N SER A 174 0.07 20.10 1.84
CA SER A 174 1.24 20.84 2.36
C SER A 174 2.53 20.53 1.62
N HIS A 175 2.65 19.33 1.04
CA HIS A 175 3.77 18.93 0.19
C HIS A 175 3.53 19.16 -1.31
N CYS A 176 2.42 19.79 -1.68
CA CYS A 176 2.03 20.04 -3.08
C CYS A 176 2.04 18.74 -3.93
N VAL A 177 1.57 17.66 -3.34
CA VAL A 177 1.42 16.34 -3.98
C VAL A 177 0.06 16.24 -4.64
N VAL A 178 0.04 15.85 -5.91
CA VAL A 178 -1.18 15.56 -6.64
C VAL A 178 -1.82 14.31 -6.05
N MET A 179 -3.09 14.42 -5.66
CA MET A 179 -3.87 13.30 -5.17
C MET A 179 -4.64 12.69 -6.34
N THR A 180 -4.66 11.37 -6.41
CA THR A 180 -5.68 10.66 -7.19
C THR A 180 -6.55 9.80 -6.29
N ASP A 181 -7.84 9.73 -6.63
CA ASP A 181 -8.88 8.99 -5.93
C ASP A 181 -9.58 8.08 -6.94
N ASN A 182 -9.33 6.77 -6.83
CA ASN A 182 -9.89 5.75 -7.73
C ASN A 182 -9.67 6.06 -9.22
N GLY A 183 -8.44 6.41 -9.60
CA GLY A 183 -8.07 6.73 -10.98
C GLY A 183 -8.55 8.10 -11.48
N LYS A 184 -9.05 8.97 -10.60
CA LYS A 184 -9.37 10.37 -10.93
C LYS A 184 -8.44 11.31 -10.20
N VAL A 185 -7.84 12.24 -10.93
CA VAL A 185 -7.04 13.32 -10.33
C VAL A 185 -7.95 14.28 -9.59
N ASN A 186 -7.53 14.71 -8.40
CA ASN A 186 -8.17 15.80 -7.68
C ASN A 186 -7.69 17.15 -8.24
N ASP A 187 -8.60 17.89 -8.89
CA ASP A 187 -8.31 19.14 -9.61
C ASP A 187 -7.62 20.20 -8.71
N GLU A 188 -8.01 20.31 -7.43
CA GLU A 188 -7.43 21.28 -6.48
C GLU A 188 -5.95 20.96 -6.21
N SER A 189 -5.63 19.71 -5.88
CA SER A 189 -4.25 19.27 -5.65
C SER A 189 -3.38 19.38 -6.90
N TRP A 190 -3.96 19.19 -8.09
CA TRP A 190 -3.27 19.40 -9.35
C TRP A 190 -2.86 20.86 -9.54
N GLN A 191 -3.78 21.80 -9.32
CA GLN A 191 -3.46 23.23 -9.43
C GLN A 191 -2.44 23.66 -8.38
N LEU A 192 -2.56 23.15 -7.16
CA LEU A 192 -1.60 23.43 -6.09
C LEU A 192 -0.18 22.98 -6.47
N ALA A 193 -0.05 21.77 -7.01
CA ALA A 193 1.23 21.22 -7.44
C ALA A 193 1.88 21.97 -8.62
N LEU A 194 1.08 22.62 -9.48
CA LEU A 194 1.59 23.44 -10.58
C LEU A 194 2.03 24.85 -10.13
N GLY A 195 1.56 25.32 -8.98
CA GLY A 195 1.91 26.64 -8.44
C GLY A 195 3.06 26.64 -7.43
N ALA A 196 3.61 25.46 -7.11
CA ALA A 196 4.69 25.24 -6.16
C ALA A 196 6.06 25.25 -6.85
#